data_AF-A0A3L7VU14-F1
#
_entry.id   AF-A0A3L7VU14-F1
#
_cell.length_a   1.000
_cell.length_b   1.000
_cell.length_c   1.000
_cell.angle_alpha   90.00
_cell.angle_beta   90.00
_cell.angle_gamma   90.00
#
_symmetry.space_group_name_H-M   'P 1'
#
loop_
_entity.id
_entity.type
_entity.pdbx_description
1 polymer ?
#
loop_
_entity_poly.entity_id
_entity_poly.type
_entity_poly.pdbx_seq_one_letter_code
_entity_poly.pdbx_strand_id
1 'polypeptide(L)'
;MAFEPQRFIHAANLRLDVPVSFQTGEPLTDELRFAFEDATLHAFDEVIEASVRHDVDFLLLSGNVFVEADRSLRARLTLLRGVRRLAEHEIQVFVLPGDSDPPEAWRAIPEMPENVSVVYSSNPEPEELYVKDRLATTLSSSMWFGEADAFGIRVLARGTDGIQPFRIGVVSKAKYEEARRMAAMAASASDETITASLMHVASGEQISGPPSSIDSNDDDPTRVWRSIDAEGGAHSRKADPGRRGVKRSLETLEVSSADAHPSLDPGFIRYVDEILHDGQLNFLALTGELARTTLWRDEGVVHCPGTTQPRSQMEASGGACSLVEVSETGEIRISSVDSSCVDWKQIELNVAPHTNLSFILQQMKTLLLGQKPGAADRIWSVQWILRGALPDLQELARNDLDVAAAVELDELKHSGRTIRLLHEIRSLPNAWPLGDPPTSLADQYQQIAGRSRILTDDALQSLIDTSQELTAGWKQRLTSLLPAVDPEQIMAKLRTDGATWFVPDFGRGDSGVDDNADKSNDVDLSDDIDGAQDESAKKERSDDLDETTDFAAEDVDDDADEDESDD
;
A
#
# COMPACT_ATOMS: atom_id res chain seq x y z
N MET A 1 3.60 -34.68 -22.12
CA MET A 1 4.40 -35.04 -20.94
C MET A 1 3.59 -34.66 -19.71
N ALA A 2 3.80 -35.33 -18.59
CA ALA A 2 3.09 -35.07 -17.33
C ALA A 2 3.96 -34.22 -16.40
N PHE A 3 3.37 -33.65 -15.36
CA PHE A 3 4.07 -33.00 -14.24
C PHE A 3 3.92 -33.87 -12.98
N GLU A 4 4.82 -33.74 -12.00
CA GLU A 4 4.57 -34.26 -10.66
C GLU A 4 3.57 -33.33 -9.97
N PRO A 5 2.46 -33.84 -9.39
CA PRO A 5 1.54 -33.03 -8.62
C PRO A 5 2.24 -32.39 -7.44
N GLN A 6 1.99 -31.11 -7.22
CA GLN A 6 2.64 -30.37 -6.15
C GLN A 6 1.81 -29.18 -5.69
N ARG A 7 2.11 -28.71 -4.50
CA ARG A 7 1.51 -27.55 -3.85
C ARG A 7 2.59 -26.67 -3.27
N PHE A 8 2.42 -25.36 -3.39
CA PHE A 8 3.29 -24.41 -2.71
C PHE A 8 2.53 -23.19 -2.24
N ILE A 9 3.02 -22.58 -1.16
CA ILE A 9 2.59 -21.23 -0.79
C ILE A 9 3.52 -20.23 -1.47
N HIS A 10 2.93 -19.21 -2.08
CA HIS A 10 3.63 -18.04 -2.60
C HIS A 10 3.30 -16.83 -1.74
N ALA A 11 4.31 -16.26 -1.07
CA ALA A 11 4.21 -15.05 -0.27
C ALA A 11 5.24 -14.01 -0.72
N ALA A 12 4.92 -12.73 -0.57
CA ALA A 12 5.77 -11.62 -0.99
C ALA A 12 5.57 -10.41 -0.07
N ASN A 13 6.52 -9.48 -0.06
CA ASN A 13 6.41 -8.21 0.67
C ASN A 13 6.04 -8.36 2.15
N LEU A 14 6.59 -9.37 2.83
CA LEU A 14 6.33 -9.61 4.25
C LEU A 14 6.77 -8.43 5.12
N ARG A 15 7.89 -7.79 4.73
CA ARG A 15 8.51 -6.64 5.44
C ARG A 15 8.49 -6.85 6.95
N LEU A 16 9.02 -8.00 7.37
CA LEU A 16 9.05 -8.42 8.77
C LEU A 16 9.58 -7.29 9.63
N ASP A 17 8.89 -7.08 10.75
CA ASP A 17 9.21 -6.07 11.76
C ASP A 17 8.98 -4.61 11.36
N VAL A 18 8.42 -4.36 10.18
CA VAL A 18 7.94 -3.02 9.84
C VAL A 18 6.51 -2.87 10.39
N PRO A 19 6.26 -1.93 11.31
CA PRO A 19 4.97 -1.80 11.99
C PRO A 19 3.87 -1.37 11.02
N VAL A 20 2.64 -1.70 11.37
CA VAL A 20 1.45 -1.13 10.74
C VAL A 20 1.32 0.33 11.15
N SER A 21 1.22 1.23 10.18
CA SER A 21 0.95 2.63 10.41
C SER A 21 -0.55 2.84 10.64
N PHE A 22 -0.89 3.33 11.83
CA PHE A 22 -2.25 3.68 12.20
C PHE A 22 -2.28 5.13 12.70
N GLN A 23 -3.12 5.97 12.09
CA GLN A 23 -3.30 7.36 12.49
C GLN A 23 -4.57 7.45 13.34
N THR A 24 -4.43 7.96 14.57
CA THR A 24 -5.53 8.13 15.51
C THR A 24 -5.47 9.50 16.16
N GLY A 25 -6.64 10.03 16.53
CA GLY A 25 -6.74 11.23 17.35
C GLY A 25 -6.47 10.98 18.84
N GLU A 26 -6.51 9.72 19.28
CA GLU A 26 -6.37 9.32 20.69
C GLU A 26 -5.21 8.34 20.89
N PRO A 27 -4.51 8.38 22.04
CA PRO A 27 -3.42 7.45 22.31
C PRO A 27 -3.93 6.01 22.40
N LEU A 28 -3.30 5.12 21.64
CA LEU A 28 -3.56 3.68 21.70
C LEU A 28 -3.16 3.12 23.07
N THR A 29 -3.88 2.07 23.50
CA THR A 29 -3.40 1.24 24.61
C THR A 29 -2.12 0.52 24.22
N ASP A 30 -1.28 0.19 25.20
CA ASP A 30 -0.03 -0.55 24.96
C ASP A 30 -0.29 -1.88 24.24
N GLU A 31 -1.38 -2.57 24.57
CA GLU A 31 -1.77 -3.83 23.94
C GLU A 31 -2.03 -3.68 22.44
N LEU A 32 -2.74 -2.63 22.04
CA LEU A 32 -3.01 -2.33 20.62
C LEU A 32 -1.73 -1.88 19.91
N ARG A 33 -0.92 -1.04 20.56
CA ARG A 33 0.36 -0.60 20.01
C ARG A 33 1.27 -1.80 19.70
N PHE A 34 1.43 -2.72 20.66
CA PHE A 34 2.20 -3.94 20.45
C PHE A 34 1.61 -4.83 19.34
N ALA A 35 0.27 -4.95 19.27
CA ALA A 35 -0.36 -5.73 18.21
C ALA A 35 -0.07 -5.16 16.80
N PHE A 36 -0.06 -3.83 16.63
CA PHE A 36 0.34 -3.20 15.36
C PHE A 36 1.83 -3.33 15.05
N GLU A 37 2.68 -3.25 16.08
CA GLU A 37 4.13 -3.47 15.96
C GLU A 37 4.48 -4.91 15.56
N ASP A 38 3.72 -5.90 16.05
CA ASP A 38 3.95 -7.32 15.80
C ASP A 38 3.15 -7.88 14.61
N ALA A 39 2.34 -7.06 13.94
CA ALA A 39 1.37 -7.53 12.95
C ALA A 39 2.02 -8.25 11.76
N THR A 40 3.14 -7.74 11.24
CA THR A 40 3.87 -8.37 10.12
C THR A 40 4.53 -9.69 10.53
N LEU A 41 4.97 -9.79 11.79
CA LEU A 41 5.54 -11.02 12.34
C LEU A 41 4.47 -12.10 12.51
N HIS A 42 3.30 -11.73 13.05
CA HIS A 42 2.15 -12.64 13.17
C HIS A 42 1.65 -13.11 11.80
N ALA A 43 1.59 -12.22 10.81
CA ALA A 43 1.18 -12.61 9.47
C ALA A 43 2.14 -13.63 8.84
N PHE A 44 3.44 -13.53 9.14
CA PHE A 44 4.40 -14.55 8.72
C PHE A 44 4.21 -15.86 9.47
N ASP A 45 3.94 -15.84 10.78
CA ASP A 45 3.62 -17.06 11.52
C ASP A 45 2.37 -17.76 10.94
N GLU A 46 1.36 -17.01 10.51
CA GLU A 46 0.19 -17.56 9.81
C GLU A 46 0.55 -18.15 8.43
N VAL A 47 1.51 -17.56 7.70
CA VAL A 47 2.04 -18.14 6.46
C VAL A 47 2.73 -19.47 6.74
N ILE A 48 3.57 -19.55 7.79
CA ILE A 48 4.26 -20.78 8.19
C ILE A 48 3.23 -21.85 8.62
N GLU A 49 2.24 -21.47 9.41
CA GLU A 49 1.16 -22.36 9.83
C GLU A 49 0.34 -22.85 8.62
N ALA A 50 0.03 -21.97 7.68
CA ALA A 50 -0.66 -22.33 6.46
C ALA A 50 0.16 -23.32 5.62
N SER A 51 1.48 -23.13 5.49
CA SER A 51 2.36 -24.06 4.76
C SER A 51 2.28 -25.47 5.34
N VAL A 52 2.35 -25.59 6.67
CA VAL A 52 2.24 -26.88 7.36
C VAL A 52 0.82 -27.45 7.22
N ARG A 53 -0.21 -26.65 7.46
CA ARG A 53 -1.63 -27.07 7.42
C ARG A 53 -2.05 -27.60 6.04
N HIS A 54 -1.53 -26.98 4.99
CA HIS A 54 -1.84 -27.35 3.60
C HIS A 54 -0.91 -28.44 3.04
N ASP A 55 0.07 -28.90 3.82
CA ASP A 55 1.03 -29.94 3.42
C ASP A 55 1.69 -29.60 2.09
N VAL A 56 2.31 -28.42 2.03
CA VAL A 56 2.93 -27.90 0.81
C VAL A 56 4.35 -28.44 0.62
N ASP A 57 4.75 -28.67 -0.62
CA ASP A 57 6.10 -29.14 -0.96
C ASP A 57 7.15 -28.06 -0.71
N PHE A 58 6.79 -26.78 -0.90
CA PHE A 58 7.67 -25.66 -0.60
C PHE A 58 6.92 -24.34 -0.32
N LEU A 59 7.64 -23.40 0.29
CA LEU A 59 7.29 -21.99 0.42
C LEU A 59 8.16 -21.17 -0.55
N LEU A 60 7.52 -20.36 -1.40
CA LEU A 60 8.17 -19.39 -2.27
C LEU A 60 8.02 -17.98 -1.68
N LEU A 61 9.16 -17.38 -1.30
CA LEU A 61 9.25 -16.01 -0.84
C LEU A 61 9.78 -15.11 -1.97
N SER A 62 8.91 -14.30 -2.57
CA SER A 62 9.26 -13.49 -3.74
C SER A 62 9.50 -12.01 -3.43
N GLY A 63 10.55 -11.75 -2.66
CA GLY A 63 11.12 -10.43 -2.41
C GLY A 63 10.50 -9.66 -1.25
N ASN A 64 11.30 -8.74 -0.70
CA ASN A 64 10.96 -7.83 0.40
C ASN A 64 10.48 -8.58 1.65
N VAL A 65 11.19 -9.66 2.03
CA VAL A 65 10.91 -10.42 3.26
C VAL A 65 11.19 -9.56 4.49
N PHE A 66 12.30 -8.83 4.49
CA PHE A 66 12.66 -7.87 5.53
C PHE A 66 13.26 -6.61 4.90
N VAL A 67 13.55 -5.60 5.71
CA VAL A 67 14.20 -4.35 5.29
C VAL A 67 15.61 -4.32 5.86
N GLU A 68 16.62 -4.48 5.02
CA GLU A 68 18.03 -4.52 5.46
C GLU A 68 18.48 -3.20 6.07
N ALA A 69 17.95 -2.07 5.58
CA ALA A 69 18.26 -0.74 6.13
C ALA A 69 17.92 -0.63 7.62
N ASP A 70 16.88 -1.33 8.08
CA ASP A 70 16.42 -1.29 9.48
C ASP A 70 17.29 -2.18 10.39
N ARG A 71 18.05 -3.12 9.82
CA ARG A 71 18.89 -4.10 10.56
C ARG A 71 18.17 -4.78 11.72
N SER A 72 16.87 -5.06 11.55
CA SER A 72 16.06 -5.65 12.60
C SER A 72 16.53 -7.05 12.98
N LEU A 73 16.92 -7.23 14.23
CA LEU A 73 17.20 -8.54 14.81
C LEU A 73 15.90 -9.35 15.00
N ARG A 74 14.80 -8.68 15.36
CA ARG A 74 13.49 -9.33 15.58
C ARG A 74 12.98 -9.97 14.29
N ALA A 75 13.11 -9.28 13.15
CA ALA A 75 12.80 -9.81 11.82
C ALA A 75 13.60 -11.09 11.51
N ARG A 76 14.94 -11.04 11.66
CA ARG A 76 15.84 -12.17 11.34
C ARG A 76 15.60 -13.38 12.25
N LEU A 77 15.38 -13.17 13.54
CA LEU A 77 15.08 -14.25 14.49
C LEU A 77 13.71 -14.88 14.22
N THR A 78 12.71 -14.09 13.87
CA THR A 78 11.39 -14.60 13.49
C THR A 78 11.46 -15.40 12.18
N LEU A 79 12.16 -14.88 11.16
CA LEU A 79 12.44 -15.62 9.93
C LEU A 79 13.09 -16.97 10.21
N LEU A 80 14.20 -17.00 10.96
CA LEU A 80 14.93 -18.23 11.28
C LEU A 80 14.05 -19.24 12.04
N ARG A 81 13.22 -18.78 12.98
CA ARG A 81 12.27 -19.65 13.69
C ARG A 81 11.24 -20.25 12.73
N GLY A 82 10.65 -19.44 11.86
CA GLY A 82 9.67 -19.90 10.89
C GLY A 82 10.22 -20.93 9.91
N VAL A 83 11.37 -20.66 9.29
CA VAL A 83 11.96 -21.60 8.31
C VAL A 83 12.52 -22.87 8.95
N ARG A 84 13.00 -22.83 10.20
CA ARG A 84 13.36 -24.03 10.97
C ARG A 84 12.15 -24.91 11.26
N ARG A 85 11.02 -24.30 11.61
CA ARG A 85 9.75 -25.03 11.77
C ARG A 85 9.35 -25.72 10.46
N LEU A 86 9.50 -25.07 9.31
CA LEU A 86 9.26 -25.72 8.02
C LEU A 86 10.24 -26.88 7.74
N ALA A 87 11.50 -26.76 8.17
CA ALA A 87 12.49 -27.83 8.05
C ALA A 87 12.08 -29.10 8.82
N GLU A 88 11.48 -28.95 10.01
CA GLU A 88 10.96 -30.07 10.81
C GLU A 88 9.82 -30.84 10.10
N HIS A 89 9.15 -30.17 9.16
CA HIS A 89 8.10 -30.73 8.31
C HIS A 89 8.59 -31.09 6.91
N GLU A 90 9.90 -31.06 6.66
CA GLU A 90 10.53 -31.36 5.35
C GLU A 90 10.09 -30.41 4.21
N ILE A 91 9.58 -29.22 4.55
CA ILE A 91 9.12 -28.21 3.59
C ILE A 91 10.30 -27.34 3.16
N GLN A 92 10.57 -27.27 1.85
CA GLN A 92 11.63 -26.42 1.29
C GLN A 92 11.19 -24.95 1.25
N VAL A 93 12.16 -24.03 1.30
CA VAL A 93 11.92 -22.59 1.21
C VAL A 93 12.81 -22.02 0.11
N PHE A 94 12.18 -21.50 -0.94
CA PHE A 94 12.88 -20.79 -2.00
C PHE A 94 12.70 -19.29 -1.83
N VAL A 95 13.80 -18.56 -1.90
CA VAL A 95 13.82 -17.11 -1.74
C VAL A 95 14.28 -16.45 -3.02
N LEU A 96 13.47 -15.55 -3.55
CA LEU A 96 13.85 -14.61 -4.60
C LEU A 96 14.09 -13.25 -3.91
N PRO A 97 15.35 -12.79 -3.77
CA PRO A 97 15.65 -11.52 -3.12
C PRO A 97 14.95 -10.33 -3.79
N GLY A 98 14.47 -9.39 -2.97
CA GLY A 98 13.87 -8.14 -3.41
C GLY A 98 14.81 -6.95 -3.26
N ASP A 99 14.25 -5.75 -3.40
CA ASP A 99 15.01 -4.51 -3.31
C ASP A 99 15.31 -4.11 -1.85
N SER A 100 14.45 -4.50 -0.91
CA SER A 100 14.63 -4.21 0.52
C SER A 100 15.50 -5.25 1.25
N ASP A 101 15.62 -6.45 0.69
CA ASP A 101 16.37 -7.59 1.21
C ASP A 101 17.33 -8.14 0.13
N PRO A 102 18.37 -7.38 -0.25
CA PRO A 102 19.26 -7.75 -1.34
C PRO A 102 20.02 -9.06 -1.06
N PRO A 103 20.53 -9.74 -2.09
CA PRO A 103 21.32 -10.97 -1.95
C PRO A 103 22.37 -10.96 -0.83
N GLU A 104 23.07 -9.85 -0.65
CA GLU A 104 24.11 -9.68 0.37
C GLU A 104 23.55 -9.77 1.79
N ALA A 105 22.32 -9.28 2.00
CA ALA A 105 21.64 -9.34 3.29
C ALA A 105 21.31 -10.78 3.68
N TRP A 106 20.88 -11.59 2.71
CA TRP A 106 20.62 -13.03 2.91
C TRP A 106 21.89 -13.80 3.26
N ARG A 107 23.00 -13.52 2.57
CA ARG A 107 24.31 -14.14 2.88
C ARG A 107 24.83 -13.79 4.28
N ALA A 108 24.39 -12.65 4.83
CA ALA A 108 24.79 -12.19 6.15
C ALA A 108 23.99 -12.84 7.30
N ILE A 109 22.95 -13.63 7.02
CA ILE A 109 22.18 -14.32 8.06
C ILE A 109 22.97 -15.58 8.49
N PRO A 110 23.43 -15.64 9.76
CA PRO A 110 24.17 -16.80 10.24
C PRO A 110 23.24 -18.01 10.42
N GLU A 111 23.79 -19.22 10.24
CA GLU A 111 23.11 -20.48 10.55
C GLU A 111 21.75 -20.64 9.84
N MET A 112 21.68 -20.23 8.57
CA MET A 112 20.54 -20.50 7.71
C MET A 112 20.35 -22.02 7.57
N PRO A 113 19.14 -22.56 7.80
CA PRO A 113 18.86 -23.97 7.62
C PRO A 113 19.05 -24.46 6.18
N GLU A 114 19.36 -25.75 6.01
CA GLU A 114 19.62 -26.37 4.70
C GLU A 114 18.38 -26.43 3.80
N ASN A 115 17.17 -26.33 4.35
CA ASN A 115 15.93 -26.28 3.56
C ASN A 115 15.68 -24.91 2.91
N VAL A 116 16.57 -23.93 3.07
CA VAL A 116 16.43 -22.59 2.50
C VAL A 116 17.41 -22.41 1.34
N SER A 117 16.87 -22.26 0.13
CA SER A 117 17.63 -21.95 -1.08
C SER A 117 17.34 -20.52 -1.54
N VAL A 118 18.38 -19.69 -1.58
CA VAL A 118 18.29 -18.31 -2.11
C VAL A 118 18.67 -18.32 -3.59
N VAL A 119 17.73 -17.96 -4.46
CA VAL A 119 17.88 -18.02 -5.91
C VAL A 119 18.53 -16.73 -6.42
N TYR A 120 19.85 -16.73 -6.57
CA TYR A 120 20.64 -15.55 -6.96
C TYR A 120 20.65 -15.32 -8.47
N SER A 121 20.46 -14.08 -8.92
CA SER A 121 20.52 -13.75 -10.36
C SER A 121 21.93 -13.91 -10.95
N SER A 122 22.96 -13.90 -10.10
CA SER A 122 24.34 -14.19 -10.48
C SER A 122 24.61 -15.68 -10.68
N ASN A 123 23.75 -16.57 -10.16
CA ASN A 123 23.82 -17.99 -10.44
C ASN A 123 22.91 -18.28 -11.63
N PRO A 124 23.46 -18.63 -12.81
CA PRO A 124 22.62 -18.95 -13.94
C PRO A 124 21.88 -20.27 -13.71
N GLU A 125 22.44 -21.23 -12.96
CA GLU A 125 21.83 -22.54 -12.77
C GLU A 125 20.54 -22.47 -11.93
N PRO A 126 19.49 -23.22 -12.31
CA PRO A 126 18.26 -23.28 -11.55
C PRO A 126 18.46 -23.97 -10.21
N GLU A 127 17.77 -23.49 -9.18
CA GLU A 127 17.55 -24.28 -7.96
C GLU A 127 16.51 -25.36 -8.24
N GLU A 128 16.76 -26.57 -7.73
CA GLU A 128 16.00 -27.76 -8.08
C GLU A 128 15.26 -28.33 -6.87
N LEU A 129 14.01 -28.75 -7.09
CA LEU A 129 13.22 -29.51 -6.13
C LEU A 129 13.00 -30.91 -6.66
N TYR A 130 13.39 -31.91 -5.86
CA TYR A 130 13.17 -33.32 -6.14
C TYR A 130 12.04 -33.87 -5.28
N VAL A 131 11.10 -34.57 -5.92
CA VAL A 131 10.01 -35.30 -5.25
C VAL A 131 10.15 -36.76 -5.63
N LYS A 132 10.33 -37.65 -4.64
CA LYS A 132 10.55 -39.10 -4.85
C LYS A 132 11.65 -39.40 -5.87
N ASP A 133 12.81 -38.74 -5.73
CA ASP A 133 13.97 -38.83 -6.63
C ASP A 133 13.74 -38.36 -8.08
N ARG A 134 12.66 -37.62 -8.33
CA ARG A 134 12.36 -37.04 -9.65
C ARG A 134 12.40 -35.52 -9.58
N LEU A 135 13.00 -34.90 -10.60
CA LEU A 135 13.05 -33.44 -10.71
C LEU A 135 11.63 -32.90 -10.97
N ALA A 136 11.02 -32.34 -9.93
CA ALA A 136 9.64 -31.87 -9.94
C ALA A 136 9.54 -30.40 -10.33
N THR A 137 10.41 -29.54 -9.78
CA THR A 137 10.41 -28.10 -10.01
C THR A 137 11.80 -27.54 -10.19
N THR A 138 11.93 -26.53 -11.05
CA THR A 138 13.14 -25.72 -11.20
C THR A 138 12.80 -24.25 -11.01
N LEU A 139 13.61 -23.52 -10.24
CA LEU A 139 13.45 -22.10 -9.97
C LEU A 139 14.66 -21.31 -10.48
N SER A 140 14.41 -20.25 -11.26
CA SER A 140 15.47 -19.40 -11.80
C SER A 140 15.15 -17.92 -11.64
N SER A 141 16.13 -17.15 -11.16
CA SER A 141 16.01 -15.69 -11.02
C SER A 141 16.57 -14.91 -12.23
N SER A 142 17.23 -15.61 -13.15
CA SER A 142 17.68 -15.10 -14.45
C SER A 142 17.30 -16.09 -15.54
N MET A 143 17.31 -15.65 -16.80
CA MET A 143 17.02 -16.53 -17.93
C MET A 143 18.16 -17.53 -18.10
N TRP A 144 17.91 -18.78 -17.71
CA TRP A 144 18.85 -19.87 -17.89
C TRP A 144 18.60 -20.60 -19.20
N PHE A 145 19.68 -20.86 -19.93
CA PHE A 145 19.67 -21.73 -21.08
C PHE A 145 20.56 -22.92 -20.76
N GLY A 146 19.99 -24.12 -20.75
CA GLY A 146 20.77 -25.33 -20.48
C GLY A 146 21.82 -25.61 -21.54
N GLU A 147 22.64 -26.64 -21.29
CA GLU A 147 23.76 -26.98 -22.15
C GLU A 147 23.32 -27.16 -23.61
N ALA A 148 24.14 -26.64 -24.53
CA ALA A 148 23.96 -26.90 -25.95
C ALA A 148 24.36 -28.35 -26.23
N ASP A 149 23.48 -29.12 -26.85
CA ASP A 149 23.83 -30.45 -27.32
C ASP A 149 24.90 -30.39 -28.43
N ALA A 150 25.36 -31.54 -28.91
CA ALA A 150 26.38 -31.65 -29.96
C ALA A 150 26.02 -30.94 -31.28
N PHE A 151 24.77 -30.49 -31.45
CA PHE A 151 24.28 -29.76 -32.62
C PHE A 151 24.04 -28.26 -32.34
N GLY A 152 24.41 -27.78 -31.15
CA GLY A 152 24.19 -26.39 -30.75
C GLY A 152 22.75 -26.09 -30.29
N ILE A 153 21.91 -27.11 -30.10
CA ILE A 153 20.54 -26.94 -29.62
C ILE A 153 20.58 -26.85 -28.10
N ARG A 154 20.14 -25.71 -27.55
CA ARG A 154 20.05 -25.48 -26.10
C ARG A 154 19.00 -26.42 -25.50
N VAL A 155 19.44 -27.33 -24.65
CA VAL A 155 18.54 -28.27 -23.97
C VAL A 155 18.24 -27.72 -22.57
N LEU A 156 17.07 -27.09 -22.43
CA LEU A 156 16.51 -26.80 -21.10
C LEU A 156 16.30 -28.11 -20.33
N ALA A 157 16.49 -28.10 -19.01
CA ALA A 157 16.49 -29.28 -18.13
C ALA A 157 15.45 -30.31 -18.58
N ARG A 158 15.94 -31.50 -18.99
CA ARG A 158 15.08 -32.59 -19.45
C ARG A 158 14.55 -33.33 -18.24
N GLY A 159 13.24 -33.39 -18.17
CA GLY A 159 12.55 -34.22 -17.21
C GLY A 159 12.94 -35.69 -17.26
N THR A 160 12.93 -36.35 -16.12
CA THR A 160 13.19 -37.79 -15.99
C THR A 160 11.89 -38.58 -16.14
N ASP A 161 11.97 -39.79 -16.71
CA ASP A 161 10.84 -40.73 -16.79
C ASP A 161 9.54 -40.21 -17.43
N GLY A 162 9.64 -39.22 -18.34
CA GLY A 162 8.48 -38.63 -19.04
C GLY A 162 7.70 -37.58 -18.23
N ILE A 163 8.18 -37.24 -17.03
CA ILE A 163 7.72 -36.13 -16.22
C ILE A 163 8.56 -34.91 -16.56
N GLN A 164 7.94 -33.77 -16.90
CA GLN A 164 8.64 -32.50 -17.08
C GLN A 164 8.68 -31.73 -15.76
N PRO A 165 9.80 -31.04 -15.46
CA PRO A 165 9.85 -30.15 -14.31
C PRO A 165 8.94 -28.95 -14.54
N PHE A 166 8.22 -28.56 -13.50
CA PHE A 166 7.49 -27.30 -13.45
C PHE A 166 8.50 -26.15 -13.29
N ARG A 167 8.46 -25.17 -14.20
CA ARG A 167 9.48 -24.12 -14.24
C ARG A 167 8.94 -22.79 -13.72
N ILE A 168 9.60 -22.28 -12.69
CA ILE A 168 9.29 -21.02 -12.03
C ILE A 168 10.38 -20.01 -12.36
N GLY A 169 10.00 -18.88 -12.93
CA GLY A 169 10.88 -17.73 -13.10
C GLY A 169 10.47 -16.55 -12.23
N VAL A 170 11.24 -15.46 -12.31
CA VAL A 170 10.95 -14.19 -11.65
C VAL A 170 10.87 -13.04 -12.64
N VAL A 171 10.03 -12.04 -12.36
CA VAL A 171 10.01 -10.78 -13.08
C VAL A 171 9.73 -9.62 -12.13
N SER A 172 10.32 -8.46 -12.41
CA SER A 172 10.05 -7.20 -11.69
C SER A 172 9.69 -6.11 -12.69
N LYS A 173 8.55 -5.45 -12.45
CA LYS A 173 8.13 -4.29 -13.23
C LYS A 173 9.12 -3.13 -13.07
N ALA A 174 9.58 -2.88 -11.84
CA ALA A 174 10.54 -1.82 -11.55
C ALA A 174 11.86 -2.02 -12.31
N LYS A 175 12.40 -3.25 -12.29
CA LYS A 175 13.63 -3.58 -13.05
C LYS A 175 13.43 -3.48 -14.56
N TYR A 176 12.26 -3.85 -15.07
CA TYR A 176 11.93 -3.65 -16.49
C TYR A 176 11.92 -2.17 -16.87
N GLU A 177 11.26 -1.33 -16.09
CA GLU A 177 11.19 0.11 -16.34
C GLU A 177 12.57 0.77 -16.25
N GLU A 178 13.38 0.37 -15.27
CA GLU A 178 14.74 0.85 -15.11
C GLU A 178 15.62 0.47 -16.31
N ALA A 179 15.59 -0.79 -16.76
CA ALA A 179 16.29 -1.24 -17.95
C ALA A 179 15.85 -0.45 -19.19
N ARG A 180 14.56 -0.17 -19.33
CA ARG A 180 14.02 0.65 -20.43
C ARG A 180 14.53 2.09 -20.38
N ARG A 181 14.60 2.71 -19.19
CA ARG A 181 15.17 4.06 -18.98
C ARG A 181 16.66 4.08 -19.33
N MET A 182 17.43 3.10 -18.85
CA MET A 182 18.86 2.98 -19.18
C MET A 182 19.09 2.80 -20.68
N ALA A 183 18.30 1.99 -21.36
CA ALA A 183 18.39 1.80 -22.80
C ALA A 183 18.08 3.10 -23.58
N ALA A 184 17.06 3.86 -23.16
CA ALA A 184 16.74 5.15 -23.75
C ALA A 184 17.85 6.20 -23.52
N MET A 185 18.44 6.23 -22.31
CA MET A 185 19.61 7.07 -22.02
C MET A 185 20.83 6.67 -22.87
N ALA A 186 21.08 5.38 -23.04
CA ALA A 186 22.19 4.90 -23.88
C ALA A 186 22.00 5.27 -25.36
N ALA A 187 20.77 5.13 -25.88
CA ALA A 187 20.43 5.49 -27.25
C ALA A 187 20.56 7.01 -27.51
N SER A 188 20.14 7.84 -26.57
CA SER A 188 20.28 9.30 -26.66
C SER A 188 21.74 9.76 -26.50
N ALA A 189 22.53 9.11 -25.64
CA ALA A 189 23.96 9.38 -25.50
C ALA A 189 24.77 8.96 -26.75
N SER A 190 24.37 7.89 -27.45
CA SER A 190 24.95 7.56 -28.76
C SER A 190 24.65 8.63 -29.81
N ASP A 191 23.46 9.24 -29.80
CA ASP A 191 23.13 10.35 -30.70
C ASP A 191 23.90 11.64 -30.37
N GLU A 192 24.12 11.95 -29.09
CA GLU A 192 24.96 13.09 -28.66
C GLU A 192 26.45 12.88 -28.98
N THR A 193 26.97 11.66 -28.85
CA THR A 193 28.35 11.35 -29.26
C THR A 193 28.51 11.30 -30.78
N ILE A 194 27.49 10.91 -31.54
CA ILE A 194 27.48 11.05 -33.00
C ILE A 194 27.41 12.53 -33.41
N THR A 195 26.58 13.35 -32.76
CA THR A 195 26.53 14.81 -33.03
C THR A 195 27.79 15.55 -32.58
N ALA A 196 28.40 15.19 -31.44
CA ALA A 196 29.67 15.74 -31.00
C ALA A 196 30.85 15.29 -31.89
N SER A 197 30.83 14.05 -32.38
CA SER A 197 31.82 13.54 -33.36
C SER A 197 31.65 14.19 -34.73
N LEU A 198 30.42 14.60 -35.11
CA LEU A 198 30.15 15.37 -36.32
C LEU A 198 30.56 16.85 -36.18
N MET A 199 30.65 17.40 -34.97
CA MET A 199 31.15 18.76 -34.75
C MET A 199 32.68 18.89 -34.72
N HIS A 200 33.42 17.78 -34.55
CA HIS A 200 34.89 17.78 -34.58
C HIS A 200 35.53 17.48 -35.94
N VAL A 201 34.74 17.25 -37.00
CA VAL A 201 35.22 17.10 -38.40
C VAL A 201 35.13 18.43 -39.17
N ALA A 202 35.50 19.54 -38.50
CA ALA A 202 35.62 20.87 -39.09
C ALA A 202 37.03 21.48 -38.95
N SER A 203 38.05 20.64 -38.70
CA SER A 203 39.45 21.01 -38.88
C SER A 203 40.13 19.93 -39.69
N GLY A 204 40.30 20.19 -40.98
CA GLY A 204 40.92 19.25 -41.91
C GLY A 204 42.37 18.97 -41.55
N GLU A 205 42.64 17.77 -41.06
CA GLU A 205 43.96 17.15 -41.11
C GLU A 205 43.80 15.64 -41.30
N GLN A 206 44.38 15.11 -42.38
CA GLN A 206 44.50 13.68 -42.61
C GLN A 206 45.54 13.11 -41.64
N ILE A 207 45.16 12.11 -40.84
CA ILE A 207 46.14 11.27 -40.14
C ILE A 207 45.84 9.80 -40.44
N SER A 208 46.90 9.15 -40.92
CA SER A 208 47.00 7.78 -41.40
C SER A 208 46.86 6.73 -40.28
N GLY A 209 46.25 5.57 -40.57
CA GLY A 209 46.41 4.37 -39.72
C GLY A 209 47.87 3.86 -39.76
N PRO A 210 48.34 2.92 -38.91
CA PRO A 210 47.68 1.66 -38.45
C PRO A 210 48.09 1.31 -36.97
N PRO A 211 48.28 0.05 -36.48
CA PRO A 211 47.81 -1.29 -36.86
C PRO A 211 47.12 -2.08 -35.71
N SER A 212 46.68 -3.30 -36.01
CA SER A 212 46.18 -4.30 -35.07
C SER A 212 47.29 -5.05 -34.29
N SER A 213 46.88 -5.59 -33.12
CA SER A 213 47.46 -6.64 -32.25
C SER A 213 48.17 -6.21 -30.94
N ILE A 214 47.61 -6.64 -29.79
CA ILE A 214 48.18 -7.53 -28.73
C ILE A 214 47.31 -7.49 -27.46
N ASP A 215 47.20 -8.66 -26.83
CA ASP A 215 46.40 -9.10 -25.67
C ASP A 215 46.43 -8.28 -24.37
N SER A 216 45.32 -8.32 -23.62
CA SER A 216 45.32 -8.44 -22.14
C SER A 216 43.99 -9.02 -21.62
N ASN A 217 44.10 -10.08 -20.82
CA ASN A 217 43.06 -10.72 -19.99
C ASN A 217 42.52 -9.79 -18.87
N ASP A 218 41.34 -10.17 -18.33
CA ASP A 218 40.55 -9.63 -17.20
C ASP A 218 39.96 -8.21 -17.44
N ASP A 219 38.69 -7.89 -17.13
CA ASP A 219 37.73 -8.43 -16.16
C ASP A 219 36.29 -8.05 -16.61
N ASP A 220 35.31 -8.81 -16.11
CA ASP A 220 33.85 -8.79 -16.29
C ASP A 220 33.13 -7.48 -16.71
N PRO A 221 32.09 -7.58 -17.58
CA PRO A 221 30.90 -6.78 -17.38
C PRO A 221 29.63 -7.63 -17.29
N THR A 222 28.94 -7.50 -16.16
CA THR A 222 27.49 -7.66 -15.99
C THR A 222 26.74 -7.37 -17.30
N ARG A 223 26.32 -8.43 -17.99
CA ARG A 223 25.49 -8.34 -19.20
C ARG A 223 24.06 -7.97 -18.81
N VAL A 224 23.84 -6.68 -18.59
CA VAL A 224 22.53 -6.06 -18.76
C VAL A 224 22.20 -6.13 -20.24
N TRP A 225 21.11 -6.81 -20.59
CA TRP A 225 20.69 -6.98 -21.97
C TRP A 225 20.44 -5.62 -22.64
N ARG A 226 21.24 -5.31 -23.67
CA ARG A 226 20.90 -4.30 -24.68
C ARG A 226 19.98 -4.95 -25.71
N SER A 227 18.88 -4.28 -26.00
CA SER A 227 18.03 -4.57 -27.16
C SER A 227 18.90 -4.52 -28.41
N ILE A 228 19.01 -5.64 -29.13
CA ILE A 228 19.53 -5.62 -30.50
C ILE A 228 18.41 -5.02 -31.35
N ASP A 229 18.70 -3.89 -31.97
CA ASP A 229 17.85 -3.26 -32.96
C ASP A 229 17.46 -4.27 -34.03
N ALA A 230 16.16 -4.32 -34.31
CA ALA A 230 15.57 -5.12 -35.37
C ALA A 230 15.94 -4.54 -36.73
N GLU A 231 17.11 -4.89 -37.26
CA GLU A 231 17.32 -4.80 -38.70
C GLU A 231 16.72 -6.03 -39.39
N GLY A 232 15.52 -5.83 -39.96
CA GLY A 232 15.08 -6.47 -41.19
C GLY A 232 15.13 -8.00 -41.25
N GLY A 233 14.11 -8.68 -40.71
CA GLY A 233 13.90 -10.09 -40.99
C GLY A 233 12.55 -10.60 -40.54
N ALA A 234 11.52 -10.45 -41.38
CA ALA A 234 10.21 -11.07 -41.17
C ALA A 234 10.34 -12.61 -41.17
N HIS A 235 10.57 -13.20 -40.00
CA HIS A 235 10.44 -14.64 -39.79
C HIS A 235 9.06 -14.90 -39.18
N SER A 236 8.15 -15.41 -40.00
CA SER A 236 6.86 -15.94 -39.56
C SER A 236 7.11 -17.09 -38.59
N ARG A 237 6.91 -16.83 -37.28
CA ARG A 237 7.04 -17.81 -36.20
C ARG A 237 5.90 -18.83 -36.33
N LYS A 238 6.22 -20.08 -36.67
CA LYS A 238 5.28 -21.21 -36.60
C LYS A 238 5.25 -21.73 -35.17
N ALA A 239 4.06 -21.80 -34.58
CA ALA A 239 3.82 -22.43 -33.28
C ALA A 239 4.26 -23.90 -33.32
N ASP A 240 4.98 -24.34 -32.28
CA ASP A 240 5.41 -25.73 -32.10
C ASP A 240 4.21 -26.58 -31.61
N PRO A 241 3.71 -27.54 -32.41
CA PRO A 241 2.45 -28.24 -32.11
C PRO A 241 2.52 -29.26 -30.97
N GLY A 242 3.69 -29.44 -30.33
CA GLY A 242 3.89 -30.41 -29.24
C GLY A 242 3.67 -29.88 -27.81
N ARG A 243 3.51 -28.56 -27.63
CA ARG A 243 3.44 -27.94 -26.30
C ARG A 243 1.99 -27.84 -25.83
N ARG A 244 1.65 -28.47 -24.70
CA ARG A 244 0.36 -28.23 -24.03
C ARG A 244 0.46 -26.89 -23.29
N GLY A 245 -0.34 -25.91 -23.69
CA GLY A 245 -0.51 -24.67 -22.94
C GLY A 245 -1.02 -24.97 -21.52
N VAL A 246 -0.61 -24.14 -20.56
CA VAL A 246 -1.09 -24.21 -19.18
C VAL A 246 -2.59 -23.94 -19.20
N LYS A 247 -3.37 -24.85 -18.58
CA LYS A 247 -4.83 -24.70 -18.50
C LYS A 247 -5.20 -24.11 -17.14
N ARG A 248 -6.12 -23.14 -17.18
CA ARG A 248 -6.77 -22.55 -15.99
C ARG A 248 -7.95 -23.43 -15.58
N SER A 249 -8.10 -23.68 -14.28
CA SER A 249 -9.24 -24.47 -13.76
C SER A 249 -10.56 -23.69 -13.80
N LEU A 250 -11.67 -24.42 -14.00
CA LEU A 250 -13.02 -23.86 -14.07
C LEU A 250 -13.44 -23.16 -12.76
N GLU A 251 -12.99 -23.63 -11.60
CA GLU A 251 -13.27 -23.00 -10.29
C GLU A 251 -12.55 -21.65 -10.12
N THR A 252 -11.48 -21.40 -10.89
CA THR A 252 -10.78 -20.10 -10.89
C THR A 252 -11.46 -19.08 -11.81
N LEU A 253 -12.46 -19.46 -12.62
CA LEU A 253 -13.24 -18.54 -13.45
C LEU A 253 -14.24 -17.71 -12.63
N GLU A 254 -14.75 -18.24 -11.52
CA GLU A 254 -15.75 -17.54 -10.70
C GLU A 254 -15.14 -16.43 -9.81
N VAL A 255 -13.81 -16.40 -9.62
CA VAL A 255 -13.12 -15.49 -8.69
C VAL A 255 -12.41 -14.32 -9.39
N SER A 256 -12.40 -14.24 -10.73
CA SER A 256 -11.67 -13.17 -11.44
C SER A 256 -12.39 -12.70 -12.69
N SER A 257 -13.29 -11.72 -12.51
CA SER A 257 -13.64 -10.76 -13.55
C SER A 257 -12.57 -9.66 -13.63
N ALA A 258 -11.34 -9.99 -14.04
CA ALA A 258 -10.29 -9.01 -14.29
C ALA A 258 -9.15 -9.59 -15.14
N ASP A 259 -9.45 -10.07 -16.36
CA ASP A 259 -8.39 -10.30 -17.37
C ASP A 259 -7.81 -8.96 -17.93
N ALA A 260 -8.11 -7.83 -17.28
CA ALA A 260 -7.50 -6.54 -17.52
C ALA A 260 -7.18 -5.88 -16.16
N HIS A 261 -5.93 -5.95 -15.72
CA HIS A 261 -5.44 -5.00 -14.72
C HIS A 261 -5.16 -3.68 -15.47
N PRO A 262 -5.92 -2.59 -15.25
CA PRO A 262 -5.86 -1.37 -16.09
C PRO A 262 -4.55 -0.55 -15.96
N SER A 263 -3.50 -1.08 -15.33
CA SER A 263 -2.27 -0.34 -14.98
C SER A 263 -0.95 -0.92 -15.52
N LEU A 264 -0.98 -2.03 -16.28
CA LEU A 264 0.24 -2.64 -16.81
C LEU A 264 0.50 -2.19 -18.25
N ASP A 265 1.70 -1.66 -18.47
CA ASP A 265 2.19 -1.20 -19.77
C ASP A 265 2.14 -2.34 -20.81
N PRO A 266 1.59 -2.12 -22.02
CA PRO A 266 1.57 -3.15 -23.06
C PRO A 266 2.95 -3.69 -23.44
N GLY A 267 3.99 -2.85 -23.33
CA GLY A 267 5.37 -3.26 -23.55
C GLY A 267 5.86 -4.25 -22.49
N PHE A 268 5.48 -4.05 -21.23
CA PHE A 268 5.74 -4.99 -20.15
C PHE A 268 5.04 -6.35 -20.39
N ILE A 269 3.78 -6.35 -20.83
CA ILE A 269 3.07 -7.60 -21.14
C ILE A 269 3.78 -8.39 -22.24
N ARG A 270 4.21 -7.72 -23.32
CA ARG A 270 4.97 -8.38 -24.39
C ARG A 270 6.30 -8.95 -23.88
N TYR A 271 7.01 -8.19 -23.04
CA TYR A 271 8.26 -8.65 -22.44
C TYR A 271 8.06 -9.91 -21.59
N VAL A 272 6.95 -9.97 -20.83
CA VAL A 272 6.59 -11.15 -20.04
C VAL A 272 6.25 -12.35 -20.92
N ASP A 273 5.51 -12.15 -22.02
CA ASP A 273 5.23 -13.21 -23.00
C ASP A 273 6.51 -13.79 -23.61
N GLU A 274 7.47 -12.92 -23.94
CA GLU A 274 8.78 -13.34 -24.46
C GLU A 274 9.56 -14.16 -23.42
N ILE A 275 9.59 -13.75 -22.15
CA ILE A 275 10.24 -14.50 -21.07
C ILE A 275 9.60 -15.88 -20.86
N LEU A 276 8.26 -15.93 -20.80
CA LEU A 276 7.53 -17.19 -20.65
C LEU A 276 7.81 -18.15 -21.82
N HIS A 277 7.90 -17.60 -23.04
CA HIS A 277 8.21 -18.35 -24.24
C HIS A 277 9.63 -18.89 -24.26
N ASP A 278 10.61 -17.98 -24.19
CA ASP A 278 12.03 -18.28 -24.38
C ASP A 278 12.59 -19.12 -23.22
N GLY A 279 12.16 -18.85 -21.98
CA GLY A 279 12.52 -19.62 -20.80
C GLY A 279 11.70 -20.90 -20.60
N GLN A 280 10.70 -21.12 -21.45
CA GLN A 280 9.71 -22.20 -21.32
C GLN A 280 9.12 -22.32 -19.91
N LEU A 281 8.75 -21.19 -19.32
CA LEU A 281 8.30 -21.12 -17.93
C LEU A 281 6.81 -21.45 -17.82
N ASN A 282 6.41 -22.08 -16.71
CA ASN A 282 5.02 -22.37 -16.40
C ASN A 282 4.42 -21.32 -15.46
N PHE A 283 5.25 -20.76 -14.59
CA PHE A 283 4.87 -19.78 -13.58
C PHE A 283 5.93 -18.69 -13.50
N LEU A 284 5.50 -17.43 -13.41
CA LEU A 284 6.38 -16.27 -13.30
C LEU A 284 6.00 -15.48 -12.06
N ALA A 285 6.87 -15.51 -11.04
CA ALA A 285 6.69 -14.74 -9.82
C ALA A 285 6.96 -13.26 -10.09
N LEU A 286 5.91 -12.45 -10.00
CA LEU A 286 5.99 -10.99 -10.12
C LEU A 286 6.33 -10.39 -8.75
N THR A 287 7.50 -9.76 -8.65
CA THR A 287 8.01 -9.16 -7.41
C THR A 287 7.75 -7.65 -7.37
N GLY A 288 7.59 -7.10 -6.17
CA GLY A 288 7.53 -5.66 -5.93
C GLY A 288 6.13 -5.03 -5.92
N GLU A 289 5.10 -5.75 -6.38
CA GLU A 289 3.72 -5.29 -6.30
C GLU A 289 3.15 -5.54 -4.89
N LEU A 290 2.48 -4.53 -4.32
CA LEU A 290 1.82 -4.66 -3.00
C LEU A 290 0.43 -5.29 -3.12
N ALA A 291 -0.23 -5.08 -4.26
CA ALA A 291 -1.53 -5.64 -4.57
C ALA A 291 -1.40 -7.00 -5.26
N ARG A 292 -2.35 -7.90 -4.96
CA ARG A 292 -2.43 -9.19 -5.62
C ARG A 292 -2.70 -9.04 -7.11
N THR A 293 -1.88 -9.67 -7.94
CA THR A 293 -1.96 -9.61 -9.40
C THR A 293 -1.83 -11.00 -10.00
N THR A 294 -2.75 -11.39 -10.89
CA THR A 294 -2.67 -12.67 -11.61
C THR A 294 -2.97 -12.43 -13.09
N LEU A 295 -2.04 -12.79 -13.97
CA LEU A 295 -2.18 -12.67 -15.42
C LEU A 295 -2.01 -14.05 -16.05
N TRP A 296 -3.08 -14.56 -16.63
CA TRP A 296 -3.05 -15.80 -17.41
C TRP A 296 -2.56 -15.50 -18.83
N ARG A 297 -1.51 -16.19 -19.26
CA ARG A 297 -0.92 -16.08 -20.60
C ARG A 297 -1.00 -17.44 -21.30
N ASP A 298 -0.80 -17.46 -22.61
CA ASP A 298 -0.91 -18.69 -23.41
C ASP A 298 0.08 -19.77 -22.95
N GLU A 299 1.23 -19.37 -22.44
CA GLU A 299 2.33 -20.28 -22.08
C GLU A 299 2.48 -20.55 -20.58
N GLY A 300 1.85 -19.74 -19.73
CA GLY A 300 2.01 -19.80 -18.28
C GLY A 300 1.19 -18.75 -17.54
N VAL A 301 1.42 -18.64 -16.23
CA VAL A 301 0.77 -17.66 -15.36
C VAL A 301 1.80 -16.73 -14.73
N VAL A 302 1.47 -15.45 -14.66
CA VAL A 302 2.24 -14.44 -13.95
C VAL A 302 1.48 -14.11 -12.67
N HIS A 303 2.16 -14.16 -11.53
CA HIS A 303 1.47 -14.00 -10.26
C HIS A 303 2.29 -13.22 -9.23
N CYS A 304 1.63 -12.28 -8.56
CA CYS A 304 2.07 -11.68 -7.32
C CYS A 304 0.97 -11.89 -6.26
N PRO A 305 1.29 -12.46 -5.08
CA PRO A 305 0.31 -12.62 -4.00
C PRO A 305 -0.06 -11.29 -3.33
N GLY A 306 0.77 -10.26 -3.46
CA GLY A 306 0.66 -9.00 -2.72
C GLY A 306 1.37 -9.06 -1.36
N THR A 307 1.13 -8.06 -0.50
CA THR A 307 1.61 -8.06 0.89
C THR A 307 0.81 -9.03 1.76
N THR A 308 1.48 -9.71 2.70
CA THR A 308 0.84 -10.61 3.68
C THR A 308 0.18 -9.86 4.84
N GLN A 309 0.58 -8.61 5.09
CA GLN A 309 -0.01 -7.74 6.08
C GLN A 309 0.01 -6.32 5.52
N PRO A 310 -1.17 -5.73 5.18
CA PRO A 310 -1.22 -4.33 4.85
C PRO A 310 -0.72 -3.53 6.04
N ARG A 311 0.04 -2.46 5.78
CA ARG A 311 0.55 -1.56 6.82
C ARG A 311 -0.09 -0.18 6.79
N SER A 312 -0.98 0.05 5.84
CA SER A 312 -1.74 1.30 5.70
C SER A 312 -2.99 1.04 4.87
N GLN A 313 -3.92 2.00 4.87
CA GLN A 313 -5.13 1.93 4.05
C GLN A 313 -4.84 1.77 2.55
N MET A 314 -3.71 2.29 2.06
CA MET A 314 -3.31 2.15 0.64
C MET A 314 -2.98 0.71 0.26
N GLU A 315 -2.66 -0.14 1.24
CA GLU A 315 -2.32 -1.55 1.05
C GLU A 315 -3.52 -2.47 1.33
N ALA A 316 -4.72 -1.92 1.59
CA ALA A 316 -5.89 -2.66 2.09
C ALA A 316 -6.40 -3.81 1.18
N SER A 317 -5.94 -3.87 -0.07
CA SER A 317 -6.25 -4.99 -0.99
C SER A 317 -5.33 -6.20 -0.83
N GLY A 318 -4.31 -6.11 0.03
CA GLY A 318 -3.42 -7.22 0.41
C GLY A 318 -3.96 -8.05 1.57
N GLY A 319 -3.06 -8.65 2.34
CA GLY A 319 -3.38 -9.43 3.56
C GLY A 319 -3.48 -10.94 3.36
N ALA A 320 -2.95 -11.44 2.25
CA ALA A 320 -3.00 -12.87 1.95
C ALA A 320 -1.70 -13.34 1.28
N CYS A 321 -1.41 -14.63 1.45
CA CYS A 321 -0.53 -15.36 0.56
C CYS A 321 -1.38 -16.20 -0.43
N SER A 322 -0.74 -16.80 -1.42
CA SER A 322 -1.44 -17.67 -2.39
C SER A 322 -1.03 -19.12 -2.23
N LEU A 323 -2.02 -20.01 -2.13
CA LEU A 323 -1.81 -21.44 -2.28
C LEU A 323 -1.92 -21.78 -3.77
N VAL A 324 -0.84 -22.34 -4.32
CA VAL A 324 -0.75 -22.76 -5.71
C VAL A 324 -0.73 -24.27 -5.78
N GLU A 325 -1.64 -24.86 -6.53
CA GLU A 325 -1.70 -26.30 -6.77
C GLU A 325 -1.47 -26.58 -8.26
N VAL A 326 -0.59 -27.54 -8.55
CA VAL A 326 -0.25 -27.97 -9.91
C VAL A 326 -0.67 -29.44 -10.08
N SER A 327 -1.48 -29.73 -11.10
CA SER A 327 -1.91 -31.10 -11.40
C SER A 327 -0.92 -31.85 -12.31
N GLU A 328 -1.10 -33.17 -12.43
CA GLU A 328 -0.33 -34.02 -13.37
C GLU A 328 -0.39 -33.53 -14.83
N THR A 329 -1.44 -32.79 -15.18
CA THR A 329 -1.65 -32.27 -16.54
C THR A 329 -1.04 -30.88 -16.75
N GLY A 330 -0.49 -30.27 -15.69
CA GLY A 330 0.03 -28.89 -15.69
C GLY A 330 -1.07 -27.84 -15.51
N GLU A 331 -2.25 -28.24 -15.05
CA GLU A 331 -3.31 -27.29 -14.66
C GLU A 331 -2.91 -26.62 -13.34
N ILE A 332 -3.01 -25.29 -13.31
CA ILE A 332 -2.65 -24.49 -12.14
C ILE A 332 -3.94 -23.95 -11.50
N ARG A 333 -4.06 -24.13 -10.19
CA ARG A 333 -5.06 -23.47 -9.37
C ARG A 333 -4.36 -22.54 -8.37
N ILE A 334 -4.86 -21.32 -8.25
CA ILE A 334 -4.35 -20.33 -7.29
C ILE A 334 -5.51 -19.90 -6.40
N SER A 335 -5.42 -20.16 -5.11
CA SER A 335 -6.39 -19.73 -4.09
C SER A 335 -5.75 -18.75 -3.10
N SER A 336 -6.58 -17.91 -2.48
CA SER A 336 -6.12 -16.99 -1.42
C SER A 336 -6.04 -17.73 -0.09
N VAL A 337 -5.04 -17.42 0.72
CA VAL A 337 -4.97 -17.82 2.12
C VAL A 337 -4.73 -16.57 2.96
N ASP A 338 -5.72 -16.20 3.76
CA ASP A 338 -5.65 -15.02 4.62
C ASP A 338 -4.50 -15.18 5.63
N SER A 339 -3.70 -14.12 5.77
CA SER A 339 -2.59 -14.07 6.72
C SER A 339 -2.55 -12.79 7.55
N SER A 340 -3.25 -11.74 7.15
CA SER A 340 -3.28 -10.48 7.91
C SER A 340 -4.03 -10.61 9.23
N CYS A 341 -3.43 -10.12 10.30
CA CYS A 341 -4.09 -10.01 11.61
C CYS A 341 -4.77 -8.65 11.81
N VAL A 342 -4.29 -7.61 11.11
CA VAL A 342 -4.93 -6.30 11.01
C VAL A 342 -5.54 -6.18 9.62
N ASP A 343 -6.83 -5.90 9.55
CA ASP A 343 -7.56 -5.72 8.29
C ASP A 343 -8.24 -4.34 8.23
N TRP A 344 -8.36 -3.76 7.03
CA TRP A 344 -8.95 -2.45 6.80
C TRP A 344 -10.33 -2.60 6.19
N LYS A 345 -11.34 -2.06 6.89
CA LYS A 345 -12.72 -2.04 6.41
C LYS A 345 -13.10 -0.60 6.09
N GLN A 346 -13.45 -0.33 4.85
CA GLN A 346 -14.06 0.94 4.46
C GLN A 346 -15.55 0.72 4.25
N ILE A 347 -16.38 1.34 5.09
CA ILE A 347 -17.83 1.14 5.08
C ILE A 347 -18.50 2.49 4.86
N GLU A 348 -19.20 2.63 3.73
CA GLU A 348 -20.00 3.80 3.43
C GLU A 348 -21.41 3.66 4.02
N LEU A 349 -21.89 4.74 4.64
CA LEU A 349 -23.20 4.80 5.26
C LEU A 349 -23.89 6.12 4.88
N ASN A 350 -25.09 6.02 4.31
CA ASN A 350 -25.95 7.17 4.02
C ASN A 350 -26.83 7.54 5.22
N VAL A 351 -26.57 8.69 5.83
CA VAL A 351 -27.29 9.24 6.98
C VAL A 351 -28.60 9.88 6.51
N ALA A 352 -29.72 9.32 6.97
CA ALA A 352 -31.05 9.84 6.68
C ALA A 352 -31.33 11.13 7.49
N PRO A 353 -32.25 12.00 7.04
CA PRO A 353 -32.64 13.18 7.80
C PRO A 353 -33.15 12.82 9.20
N HIS A 354 -32.77 13.62 10.19
CA HIS A 354 -33.14 13.47 11.61
C HIS A 354 -32.68 12.15 12.23
N THR A 355 -31.57 11.59 11.74
CA THR A 355 -30.96 10.39 12.33
C THR A 355 -30.33 10.73 13.67
N ASN A 356 -30.70 9.97 14.71
CA ASN A 356 -30.10 10.09 16.05
C ASN A 356 -28.94 9.10 16.26
N LEU A 357 -28.20 9.29 17.35
CA LEU A 357 -27.03 8.51 17.72
C LEU A 357 -27.32 6.99 17.84
N SER A 358 -28.38 6.60 18.54
CA SER A 358 -28.70 5.18 18.74
C SER A 358 -29.04 4.47 17.44
N PHE A 359 -29.77 5.14 16.54
CA PHE A 359 -30.14 4.57 15.26
C PHE A 359 -28.92 4.38 14.35
N ILE A 360 -28.02 5.36 14.30
CA ILE A 360 -26.80 5.25 13.48
C ILE A 360 -25.87 4.14 13.99
N LEU A 361 -25.70 4.01 15.31
CA LEU A 361 -24.89 2.94 15.91
C LEU A 361 -25.48 1.56 15.61
N GLN A 362 -26.81 1.41 15.65
CA GLN A 362 -27.47 0.16 15.26
C GLN A 362 -27.24 -0.18 13.77
N GLN A 363 -27.27 0.81 12.88
CA GLN A 363 -26.95 0.61 11.47
C GLN A 363 -25.49 0.20 11.28
N MET A 364 -24.56 0.92 11.92
CA MET A 364 -23.12 0.59 11.90
C MET A 364 -22.89 -0.84 12.37
N LYS A 365 -23.48 -1.24 13.50
CA LYS A 365 -23.42 -2.62 14.00
C LYS A 365 -23.94 -3.66 13.00
N THR A 366 -25.04 -3.35 12.33
CA THR A 366 -25.62 -4.24 11.32
C THR A 366 -24.68 -4.42 10.13
N LEU A 367 -24.06 -3.33 9.68
CA LEU A 367 -23.07 -3.36 8.59
C LEU A 367 -21.80 -4.12 8.98
N LEU A 368 -21.32 -3.96 10.21
CA LEU A 368 -20.19 -4.72 10.76
C LEU A 368 -20.48 -6.23 10.79
N LEU A 369 -21.66 -6.62 11.27
CA LEU A 369 -22.09 -8.03 11.29
C LEU A 369 -22.26 -8.63 9.89
N GLY A 370 -22.50 -7.79 8.88
CA GLY A 370 -22.57 -8.19 7.47
C GLY A 370 -21.20 -8.44 6.83
N GLN A 371 -20.11 -7.94 7.43
CA GLN A 371 -18.75 -8.19 6.95
C GLN A 371 -18.32 -9.64 7.26
N LYS A 372 -17.53 -10.23 6.37
CA LYS A 372 -16.94 -11.56 6.56
C LYS A 372 -15.51 -11.40 7.08
N PRO A 373 -15.21 -11.87 8.30
CA PRO A 373 -13.84 -11.86 8.80
C PRO A 373 -12.96 -12.92 8.16
N GLY A 374 -11.73 -12.52 7.81
CA GLY A 374 -10.66 -13.39 7.34
C GLY A 374 -10.16 -14.30 8.46
N ALA A 375 -9.60 -15.46 8.12
CA ALA A 375 -9.27 -16.49 9.12
C ALA A 375 -8.27 -16.03 10.18
N ALA A 376 -7.39 -15.08 9.84
CA ALA A 376 -6.35 -14.53 10.71
C ALA A 376 -6.74 -13.22 11.42
N ASP A 377 -7.89 -12.61 11.09
CA ASP A 377 -8.32 -11.33 11.65
C ASP A 377 -8.34 -11.32 13.18
N ARG A 378 -7.64 -10.33 13.75
CA ARG A 378 -7.63 -10.00 15.18
C ARG A 378 -8.06 -8.56 15.43
N ILE A 379 -7.71 -7.64 14.53
CA ILE A 379 -8.02 -6.22 14.61
C ILE A 379 -8.60 -5.77 13.27
N TRP A 380 -9.68 -5.01 13.30
CA TRP A 380 -10.15 -4.24 12.15
C TRP A 380 -9.96 -2.75 12.38
N SER A 381 -9.31 -2.10 11.43
CA SER A 381 -9.37 -0.65 11.24
C SER A 381 -10.59 -0.33 10.37
N VAL A 382 -11.67 0.13 10.98
CA VAL A 382 -12.93 0.43 10.32
C VAL A 382 -13.04 1.93 10.05
N GLN A 383 -12.88 2.32 8.79
CA GLN A 383 -13.16 3.67 8.33
C GLN A 383 -14.62 3.77 7.89
N TRP A 384 -15.39 4.57 8.61
CA TRP A 384 -16.76 4.92 8.31
C TRP A 384 -16.81 6.16 7.43
N ILE A 385 -17.42 6.04 6.25
CA ILE A 385 -17.69 7.17 5.36
C ILE A 385 -19.15 7.53 5.48
N LEU A 386 -19.44 8.59 6.24
CA LEU A 386 -20.81 9.07 6.46
C LEU A 386 -21.18 10.10 5.41
N ARG A 387 -22.19 9.79 4.59
CA ARG A 387 -22.76 10.71 3.59
C ARG A 387 -24.15 11.14 4.01
N GLY A 388 -24.44 12.43 4.00
CA GLY A 388 -25.73 12.94 4.48
C GLY A 388 -25.81 14.45 4.35
N ALA A 389 -26.96 15.04 4.72
CA ALA A 389 -27.04 16.49 4.81
C ALA A 389 -26.13 16.99 5.94
N LEU A 390 -25.49 18.15 5.74
CA LEU A 390 -24.51 18.69 6.69
C LEU A 390 -25.06 18.84 8.12
N PRO A 391 -26.30 19.31 8.36
CA PRO A 391 -26.83 19.43 9.72
C PRO A 391 -26.92 18.09 10.45
N ASP A 392 -27.31 17.00 9.76
CA ASP A 392 -27.40 15.67 10.36
C ASP A 392 -26.01 15.14 10.75
N LEU A 393 -25.01 15.32 9.88
CA LEU A 393 -23.63 14.92 10.17
C LEU A 393 -23.03 15.73 11.33
N GLN A 394 -23.29 17.03 11.39
CA GLN A 394 -22.85 17.89 12.49
C GLN A 394 -23.55 17.52 13.81
N GLU A 395 -24.82 17.19 13.76
CA GLU A 395 -25.59 16.76 14.92
C GLU A 395 -25.03 15.44 15.49
N LEU A 396 -24.70 14.47 14.64
CA LEU A 396 -24.03 13.23 15.06
C LEU A 396 -22.65 13.49 15.66
N ALA A 397 -21.84 14.36 15.04
CA ALA A 397 -20.52 14.72 15.56
C ALA A 397 -20.59 15.44 16.92
N ARG A 398 -21.59 16.32 17.14
CA ARG A 398 -21.82 16.99 18.43
C ARG A 398 -22.28 16.04 19.54
N ASN A 399 -22.81 14.88 19.18
CA ASN A 399 -23.23 13.83 20.11
C ASN A 399 -22.15 12.74 20.25
N ASP A 400 -20.88 13.07 20.00
CA ASP A 400 -19.71 12.21 20.21
C ASP A 400 -19.84 10.82 19.57
N LEU A 401 -20.30 10.76 18.31
CA LEU A 401 -20.49 9.51 17.58
C LEU A 401 -19.20 8.66 17.49
N ASP A 402 -18.05 9.30 17.37
CA ASP A 402 -16.73 8.67 17.36
C ASP A 402 -16.45 7.94 18.67
N VAL A 403 -16.65 8.61 19.82
CA VAL A 403 -16.50 8.02 21.15
C VAL A 403 -17.52 6.91 21.36
N ALA A 404 -18.79 7.13 20.99
CA ALA A 404 -19.83 6.13 21.15
C ALA A 404 -19.56 4.87 20.31
N ALA A 405 -19.06 5.03 19.08
CA ALA A 405 -18.63 3.89 18.26
C ALA A 405 -17.43 3.16 18.89
N ALA A 406 -16.42 3.90 19.38
CA ALA A 406 -15.24 3.33 20.03
C ALA A 406 -15.55 2.55 21.32
N VAL A 407 -16.66 2.86 22.01
CA VAL A 407 -17.08 2.17 23.24
C VAL A 407 -18.10 1.07 22.99
N GLU A 408 -19.12 1.33 22.15
CA GLU A 408 -20.23 0.39 21.95
C GLU A 408 -19.94 -0.68 20.90
N LEU A 409 -19.00 -0.42 19.99
CA LEU A 409 -18.67 -1.27 18.86
C LEU A 409 -17.20 -1.72 18.87
N ASP A 410 -16.52 -1.69 20.02
CA ASP A 410 -15.11 -2.03 20.21
C ASP A 410 -14.76 -3.51 19.90
N GLU A 411 -15.77 -4.39 19.93
CA GLU A 411 -15.61 -5.83 19.74
C GLU A 411 -16.62 -6.41 18.74
N LEU A 412 -16.13 -7.24 17.82
CA LEU A 412 -16.94 -8.12 16.98
C LEU A 412 -16.69 -9.59 17.34
N LYS A 413 -17.74 -10.29 17.77
CA LYS A 413 -17.69 -11.74 18.02
C LYS A 413 -18.06 -12.51 16.77
N HIS A 414 -17.16 -13.36 16.30
CA HIS A 414 -17.36 -14.19 15.11
C HIS A 414 -16.76 -15.57 15.31
N SER A 415 -17.52 -16.64 15.07
CA SER A 415 -17.02 -18.04 15.12
C SER A 415 -16.25 -18.39 16.41
N GLY A 416 -16.66 -17.84 17.55
CA GLY A 416 -16.04 -18.09 18.86
C GLY A 416 -14.77 -17.27 19.17
N ARG A 417 -14.29 -16.42 18.24
CA ARG A 417 -13.23 -15.44 18.48
C ARG A 417 -13.79 -14.02 18.59
N THR A 418 -13.00 -13.14 19.19
CA THR A 418 -13.29 -11.72 19.32
C THR A 418 -12.30 -10.95 18.45
N ILE A 419 -12.81 -10.07 17.61
CA ILE A 419 -12.02 -9.14 16.78
C ILE A 419 -12.16 -7.76 17.40
N ARG A 420 -11.04 -7.10 17.67
CA ARG A 420 -11.01 -5.72 18.16
C ARG A 420 -11.29 -4.76 17.00
N LEU A 421 -12.13 -3.77 17.21
CA LEU A 421 -12.51 -2.80 16.20
C LEU A 421 -11.98 -1.42 16.60
N LEU A 422 -11.36 -0.75 15.65
CA LEU A 422 -10.90 0.62 15.78
C LEU A 422 -11.63 1.46 14.74
N HIS A 423 -12.29 2.52 15.19
CA HIS A 423 -13.19 3.29 14.35
C HIS A 423 -12.57 4.63 13.97
N GLU A 424 -12.56 4.92 12.67
CA GLU A 424 -12.27 6.24 12.13
C GLU A 424 -13.53 6.73 11.42
N ILE A 425 -14.03 7.93 11.76
CA ILE A 425 -15.25 8.47 11.17
C ILE A 425 -14.90 9.65 10.27
N ARG A 426 -15.27 9.52 9.00
CA ARG A 426 -15.11 10.55 7.98
C ARG A 426 -16.48 11.03 7.49
N SER A 427 -16.76 12.31 7.69
CA SER A 427 -18.01 12.94 7.25
C SER A 427 -17.85 13.60 5.87
N LEU A 428 -18.65 13.14 4.90
CA LEU A 428 -18.71 13.68 3.54
C LEU A 428 -20.11 14.25 3.28
N PRO A 429 -20.36 15.54 3.62
CA PRO A 429 -21.67 16.15 3.43
C PRO A 429 -22.06 16.18 1.96
N ASN A 430 -23.34 15.92 1.70
CA ASN A 430 -23.96 16.05 0.39
C ASN A 430 -23.93 17.52 -0.08
N ALA A 431 -24.06 17.70 -1.39
CA ALA A 431 -24.34 19.01 -1.96
C ALA A 431 -25.57 19.65 -1.27
N TRP A 432 -25.50 20.95 -0.98
CA TRP A 432 -26.66 21.65 -0.44
C TRP A 432 -27.79 21.63 -1.47
N PRO A 433 -29.05 21.48 -1.05
CA PRO A 433 -30.18 21.60 -1.96
C PRO A 433 -30.21 23.04 -2.51
N LEU A 434 -30.45 23.15 -3.81
CA LEU A 434 -30.59 24.45 -4.46
C LEU A 434 -32.03 24.93 -4.33
N GLY A 435 -32.23 26.23 -4.11
CA GLY A 435 -33.53 26.85 -4.20
C GLY A 435 -34.13 26.72 -5.61
N ASP A 436 -35.46 26.80 -5.70
CA ASP A 436 -36.17 26.85 -6.98
C ASP A 436 -36.99 28.16 -7.07
N PRO A 437 -36.48 29.20 -7.78
CA PRO A 437 -35.23 29.25 -8.55
C PRO A 437 -33.97 29.52 -7.71
N PRO A 438 -32.77 29.08 -8.15
CA PRO A 438 -31.52 29.17 -7.38
C PRO A 438 -30.94 30.58 -7.45
N THR A 439 -31.41 31.47 -6.58
CA THR A 439 -31.14 32.91 -6.64
C THR A 439 -30.28 33.42 -5.49
N SER A 440 -30.13 32.64 -4.42
CA SER A 440 -29.39 33.05 -3.22
C SER A 440 -27.86 33.01 -3.45
N LEU A 441 -27.11 33.68 -2.57
CA LEU A 441 -25.64 33.56 -2.57
C LEU A 441 -25.18 32.14 -2.22
N ALA A 442 -25.93 31.42 -1.38
CA ALA A 442 -25.70 30.02 -1.08
C ALA A 442 -25.83 29.15 -2.34
N ASP A 443 -26.86 29.39 -3.16
CA ASP A 443 -27.06 28.69 -4.44
C ASP A 443 -25.90 28.96 -5.40
N GLN A 444 -25.46 30.22 -5.52
CA GLN A 444 -24.35 30.60 -6.37
C GLN A 444 -23.04 29.93 -5.93
N TYR A 445 -22.76 29.93 -4.62
CA TYR A 445 -21.60 29.25 -4.06
C TYR A 445 -21.65 27.74 -4.35
N GLN A 446 -22.79 27.10 -4.10
CA GLN A 446 -22.97 25.67 -4.33
C GLN A 446 -22.85 25.30 -5.82
N GLN A 447 -23.33 26.16 -6.73
CA GLN A 447 -23.12 25.99 -8.18
C GLN A 447 -21.65 26.11 -8.58
N ILE A 448 -20.85 26.94 -7.90
CA ILE A 448 -19.40 27.01 -8.11
C ILE A 448 -18.77 25.72 -7.59
N ALA A 449 -19.03 25.36 -6.33
CA ALA A 449 -18.50 24.15 -5.69
C ALA A 449 -18.87 22.86 -6.45
N GLY A 450 -20.03 22.82 -7.10
CA GLY A 450 -20.48 21.68 -7.92
C GLY A 450 -19.78 21.52 -9.27
N ARG A 451 -18.90 22.44 -9.69
CA ARG A 451 -18.19 22.33 -10.97
C ARG A 451 -17.05 21.32 -10.87
N SER A 452 -17.13 20.23 -11.63
CA SER A 452 -16.11 19.16 -11.68
C SER A 452 -14.69 19.62 -12.06
N ARG A 453 -14.51 20.85 -12.57
CA ARG A 453 -13.22 21.40 -13.02
C ARG A 453 -12.36 22.04 -11.92
N ILE A 454 -12.87 22.17 -10.69
CA ILE A 454 -12.14 22.89 -9.63
C ILE A 454 -11.00 22.06 -9.02
N LEU A 455 -11.11 20.73 -9.03
CA LEU A 455 -10.20 19.83 -8.31
C LEU A 455 -9.43 18.88 -9.23
N THR A 456 -9.25 19.22 -10.50
CA THR A 456 -8.33 18.46 -11.37
C THR A 456 -6.89 18.83 -11.04
N ASP A 457 -5.96 17.88 -11.16
CA ASP A 457 -4.52 18.12 -10.96
C ASP A 457 -4.04 19.34 -11.75
N ASP A 458 -4.46 19.48 -13.01
CA ASP A 458 -4.13 20.64 -13.85
C ASP A 458 -4.65 21.98 -13.29
N ALA A 459 -5.83 21.97 -12.67
CA ALA A 459 -6.45 23.17 -12.11
C ALA A 459 -5.76 23.57 -10.80
N LEU A 460 -5.45 22.58 -9.95
CA LEU A 460 -4.70 22.78 -8.71
C LEU A 460 -3.25 23.20 -9.01
N GLN A 461 -2.59 22.59 -9.99
CA GLN A 461 -1.27 22.98 -10.45
C GLN A 461 -1.26 24.41 -10.98
N SER A 462 -2.25 24.78 -11.80
CA SER A 462 -2.40 26.16 -12.27
C SER A 462 -2.56 27.16 -11.13
N LEU A 463 -3.32 26.81 -10.07
CA LEU A 463 -3.46 27.64 -8.86
C LEU A 463 -2.12 27.79 -8.11
N ILE A 464 -1.35 26.71 -7.97
CA ILE A 464 -0.02 26.74 -7.33
C ILE A 464 0.93 27.66 -8.13
N ASP A 465 0.95 27.52 -9.45
CA ASP A 465 1.84 28.26 -10.33
C ASP A 465 1.51 29.75 -10.35
N THR A 466 0.21 30.09 -10.42
CA THR A 466 -0.28 31.47 -10.51
C THR A 466 -0.26 32.23 -9.18
N SER A 467 -0.16 31.54 -8.04
CA SER A 467 -0.08 32.19 -6.73
C SER A 467 1.22 33.00 -6.58
N GLN A 468 1.05 34.29 -6.26
CA GLN A 468 2.17 35.23 -6.04
C GLN A 468 2.72 35.16 -4.60
N GLU A 469 1.95 34.61 -3.66
CA GLU A 469 2.31 34.54 -2.24
C GLU A 469 3.17 33.31 -1.91
N LEU A 470 3.13 32.27 -2.76
CA LEU A 470 3.89 31.04 -2.55
C LEU A 470 5.35 31.18 -3.03
N THR A 471 6.29 30.91 -2.12
CA THR A 471 7.71 30.77 -2.49
C THR A 471 7.94 29.55 -3.39
N ALA A 472 9.04 29.53 -4.15
CA ALA A 472 9.40 28.40 -5.01
C ALA A 472 9.45 27.05 -4.26
N GLY A 473 9.98 27.03 -3.03
CA GLY A 473 10.02 25.83 -2.20
C GLY A 473 8.63 25.32 -1.80
N TRP A 474 7.70 26.23 -1.49
CA TRP A 474 6.31 25.86 -1.20
C TRP A 474 5.56 25.38 -2.44
N LYS A 475 5.78 26.01 -3.60
CA LYS A 475 5.22 25.54 -4.88
C LYS A 475 5.64 24.11 -5.17
N GLN A 476 6.94 23.81 -5.05
CA GLN A 476 7.47 22.47 -5.26
C GLN A 476 6.88 21.44 -4.29
N ARG A 477 6.74 21.77 -3.00
CA ARG A 477 6.11 20.89 -2.01
C ARG A 477 4.64 20.61 -2.34
N LEU A 478 3.85 21.64 -2.64
CA LEU A 478 2.44 21.47 -2.98
C LEU A 478 2.26 20.66 -4.26
N THR A 479 3.07 20.91 -5.31
CA THR A 479 3.08 20.11 -6.53
C THR A 479 3.38 18.64 -6.23
N SER A 480 4.33 18.35 -5.32
CA SER A 480 4.64 16.96 -4.94
C SER A 480 3.51 16.25 -4.20
N LEU A 481 2.59 17.00 -3.59
CA LEU A 481 1.45 16.44 -2.86
C LEU A 481 0.21 16.21 -3.73
N LEU A 482 0.12 16.85 -4.91
CA LEU A 482 -1.05 16.72 -5.80
C LEU A 482 -1.51 15.27 -6.04
N PRO A 483 -0.61 14.29 -6.30
CA PRO A 483 -1.04 12.91 -6.53
C PRO A 483 -1.69 12.22 -5.32
N ALA A 484 -1.50 12.76 -4.11
CA ALA A 484 -2.03 12.23 -2.85
C ALA A 484 -3.24 13.02 -2.33
N VAL A 485 -3.73 14.01 -3.08
CA VAL A 485 -4.86 14.85 -2.67
C VAL A 485 -6.17 14.07 -2.76
N ASP A 486 -6.97 14.12 -1.70
CA ASP A 486 -8.32 13.56 -1.69
C ASP A 486 -9.36 14.63 -2.09
N PRO A 487 -9.91 14.57 -3.32
CA PRO A 487 -10.85 15.58 -3.81
C PRO A 487 -12.17 15.55 -3.05
N GLU A 488 -12.62 14.40 -2.54
CA GLU A 488 -13.85 14.32 -1.77
C GLU A 488 -13.71 15.01 -0.42
N GLN A 489 -12.53 14.92 0.21
CA GLN A 489 -12.26 15.62 1.47
C GLN A 489 -12.21 17.13 1.27
N ILE A 490 -11.62 17.60 0.18
CA ILE A 490 -11.63 19.03 -0.15
C ILE A 490 -13.06 19.50 -0.37
N MET A 491 -13.86 18.74 -1.12
CA MET A 491 -15.27 19.07 -1.34
C MET A 491 -16.08 19.07 -0.04
N ALA A 492 -15.83 18.12 0.86
CA ALA A 492 -16.44 18.09 2.17
C ALA A 492 -16.10 19.37 2.96
N LYS A 493 -14.82 19.75 3.02
CA LYS A 493 -14.37 20.97 3.71
C LYS A 493 -14.98 22.23 3.10
N LEU A 494 -15.03 22.34 1.78
CA LEU A 494 -15.67 23.45 1.07
C LEU A 494 -17.16 23.60 1.43
N ARG A 495 -17.87 22.48 1.58
CA ARG A 495 -19.29 22.49 1.97
C ARG A 495 -19.48 22.77 3.45
N THR A 496 -18.57 22.34 4.32
CA THR A 496 -18.64 22.66 5.75
C THR A 496 -18.32 24.13 6.01
N ASP A 497 -17.24 24.65 5.41
CA ASP A 497 -16.82 26.04 5.58
C ASP A 497 -17.79 27.00 4.92
N GLY A 498 -18.24 26.69 3.70
CA GLY A 498 -19.20 27.53 3.00
C GLY A 498 -20.52 27.71 3.77
N ALA A 499 -20.94 26.69 4.53
CA ALA A 499 -22.16 26.77 5.32
C ALA A 499 -22.03 27.77 6.48
N THR A 500 -20.80 28.05 6.94
CA THR A 500 -20.54 29.10 7.94
C THR A 500 -20.70 30.51 7.36
N TRP A 501 -20.54 30.69 6.05
CA TRP A 501 -20.66 31.99 5.39
C TRP A 501 -22.07 32.28 4.89
N PHE A 502 -22.74 31.26 4.34
CA PHE A 502 -23.99 31.46 3.58
C PHE A 502 -25.24 30.89 4.25
N VAL A 503 -25.11 30.11 5.33
CA VAL A 503 -26.22 29.49 6.08
C VAL A 503 -27.32 28.94 5.14
N PRO A 504 -26.99 27.95 4.30
CA PRO A 504 -27.92 27.42 3.30
C PRO A 504 -29.15 26.79 3.97
N ASP A 505 -30.31 26.90 3.31
CA ASP A 505 -31.50 26.13 3.71
C ASP A 505 -31.29 24.67 3.31
N PHE A 506 -31.33 23.77 4.29
CA PHE A 506 -31.18 22.33 4.07
C PHE A 506 -32.52 21.60 3.86
N GLY A 507 -33.64 22.33 3.75
CA GLY A 507 -34.97 21.74 3.55
C GLY A 507 -35.50 20.98 4.77
N ARG A 508 -34.93 21.21 5.96
CA ARG A 508 -35.51 20.76 7.23
C ARG A 508 -36.70 21.69 7.51
N GLY A 509 -37.89 21.28 7.09
CA GLY A 509 -39.11 21.99 7.45
C GLY A 509 -39.15 22.21 8.96
N ASP A 510 -39.32 23.45 9.37
CA ASP A 510 -39.44 23.86 10.76
C ASP A 510 -40.60 23.08 11.41
N SER A 511 -40.28 22.01 12.12
CA SER A 511 -41.22 21.38 13.03
C SER A 511 -41.33 22.31 14.22
N GLY A 512 -42.24 23.28 14.11
CA GLY A 512 -42.45 24.38 15.05
C GLY A 512 -42.22 23.97 16.50
N VAL A 513 -41.10 24.42 17.03
CA VAL A 513 -40.95 24.70 18.44
C VAL A 513 -41.10 26.21 18.53
N ASP A 514 -42.15 26.67 19.21
CA ASP A 514 -42.44 28.07 19.48
C ASP A 514 -41.21 28.77 20.11
N ASP A 515 -40.37 29.41 19.29
CA ASP A 515 -39.44 30.45 19.73
C ASP A 515 -40.22 31.75 19.96
N ASN A 516 -41.03 31.72 21.01
CA ASN A 516 -41.59 32.91 21.66
C ASN A 516 -41.04 33.02 23.08
N ALA A 517 -39.71 33.07 23.19
CA ALA A 517 -39.03 33.45 24.42
C ALA A 517 -37.62 33.98 24.12
N ASP A 518 -37.52 35.12 23.42
CA ASP A 518 -36.59 36.21 23.77
C ASP A 518 -36.67 37.33 22.74
N LYS A 519 -37.63 38.23 22.95
CA LYS A 519 -37.58 39.60 22.45
C LYS A 519 -37.88 40.54 23.60
N SER A 520 -36.87 40.81 24.42
CA SER A 520 -36.81 42.07 25.16
C SER A 520 -35.37 42.49 25.40
N ASN A 521 -35.09 43.70 24.91
CA ASN A 521 -33.96 44.57 25.22
C ASN A 521 -32.67 44.32 24.43
N ASP A 522 -32.63 44.88 23.21
CA ASP A 522 -31.51 45.76 22.88
C ASP A 522 -32.09 47.11 22.46
N VAL A 523 -31.84 48.10 23.33
CA VAL A 523 -32.12 49.51 23.10
C VAL A 523 -30.98 50.04 22.22
N ASP A 524 -31.39 50.59 21.09
CA ASP A 524 -30.59 51.38 20.15
C ASP A 524 -29.64 52.34 20.88
N LEU A 525 -28.33 52.21 20.61
CA LEU A 525 -27.32 53.22 20.89
C LEU A 525 -26.71 53.70 19.57
N SER A 526 -27.34 54.72 19.00
CA SER A 526 -26.72 55.65 18.06
C SER A 526 -27.37 57.02 18.22
N ASP A 527 -26.65 57.96 18.84
CA ASP A 527 -26.19 59.14 18.13
C ASP A 527 -25.37 60.07 19.03
N ASP A 528 -24.37 60.63 18.37
CA ASP A 528 -23.27 61.46 18.84
C ASP A 528 -23.67 62.86 19.35
N ILE A 529 -22.86 63.33 20.32
CA ILE A 529 -22.26 64.67 20.44
C ILE A 529 -23.19 65.91 20.36
N ASP A 530 -23.33 66.65 21.46
CA ASP A 530 -22.65 67.94 21.71
C ASP A 530 -23.18 68.60 23.01
N GLY A 531 -22.36 69.40 23.69
CA GLY A 531 -22.86 70.33 24.73
C GLY A 531 -22.05 70.40 26.01
N ALA A 532 -21.11 71.36 26.04
CA ALA A 532 -20.26 71.71 27.17
C ALA A 532 -20.99 72.40 28.35
N GLN A 533 -20.23 72.49 29.45
CA GLN A 533 -20.26 73.48 30.55
C GLN A 533 -21.03 73.16 31.85
N ASP A 534 -20.22 72.85 32.87
CA ASP A 534 -19.98 73.65 34.08
C ASP A 534 -20.79 73.42 35.38
N GLU A 535 -20.03 73.61 36.47
CA GLU A 535 -20.38 73.87 37.86
C GLU A 535 -20.98 72.79 38.81
N SER A 536 -20.05 72.21 39.58
CA SER A 536 -19.93 72.44 41.04
C SER A 536 -20.79 71.68 42.07
N ALA A 537 -20.07 71.29 43.13
CA ALA A 537 -20.45 71.30 44.56
C ALA A 537 -20.97 70.01 45.25
N LYS A 538 -20.02 69.42 45.98
CA LYS A 538 -19.99 69.22 47.46
C LYS A 538 -20.79 68.09 48.14
N LYS A 539 -20.01 67.38 49.00
CA LYS A 539 -20.30 66.88 50.37
C LYS A 539 -21.22 65.65 50.47
N GLU A 540 -21.07 64.69 51.39
CA GLU A 540 -20.33 64.49 52.66
C GLU A 540 -20.33 62.95 52.89
N ARG A 541 -19.21 62.29 53.25
CA ARG A 541 -18.78 61.86 54.61
C ARG A 541 -19.80 61.06 55.46
N SER A 542 -19.43 59.81 55.77
CA SER A 542 -19.38 59.18 57.11
C SER A 542 -18.80 57.76 56.93
N ASP A 543 -17.53 57.49 57.27
CA ASP A 543 -16.95 57.20 58.60
C ASP A 543 -17.49 55.93 59.29
N ASP A 544 -16.50 55.12 59.69
CA ASP A 544 -16.45 54.18 60.83
C ASP A 544 -17.08 52.78 60.68
N LEU A 545 -16.48 51.66 61.12
CA LEU A 545 -15.25 51.34 61.87
C LEU A 545 -15.13 49.79 61.88
N ASP A 546 -13.89 49.27 61.90
CA ASP A 546 -13.34 48.09 62.62
C ASP A 546 -14.10 46.73 62.68
N GLU A 547 -13.50 45.54 62.77
CA GLU A 547 -12.21 45.12 63.33
C GLU A 547 -11.91 43.66 62.89
N THR A 548 -10.65 43.40 62.52
CA THR A 548 -9.78 42.26 62.86
C THR A 548 -10.30 40.80 62.88
N THR A 549 -9.57 39.89 62.22
CA THR A 549 -8.65 38.93 62.89
C THR A 549 -7.73 38.21 61.89
N ASP A 550 -6.43 38.41 62.10
CA ASP A 550 -5.27 37.66 61.60
C ASP A 550 -5.11 36.30 62.31
N PHE A 551 -4.43 35.35 61.66
CA PHE A 551 -3.37 34.44 62.18
C PHE A 551 -2.92 33.55 61.00
N ALA A 552 -1.79 33.85 60.32
CA ALA A 552 -0.43 33.31 60.51
C ALA A 552 -0.37 31.76 60.46
N ALA A 553 0.20 31.12 59.42
CA ALA A 553 1.62 31.00 59.05
C ALA A 553 2.46 30.20 60.06
N GLU A 554 3.00 29.06 59.61
CA GLU A 554 4.27 28.50 60.10
C GLU A 554 4.86 27.57 59.03
N ASP A 555 5.95 28.04 58.42
CA ASP A 555 7.05 27.26 57.86
C ASP A 555 7.73 26.47 58.98
N VAL A 556 8.36 25.32 58.69
CA VAL A 556 9.74 24.99 59.12
C VAL A 556 10.32 23.96 58.16
N ASP A 557 11.54 24.29 57.74
CA ASP A 557 12.51 23.61 56.91
C ASP A 557 13.03 22.24 57.43
N ASP A 558 13.73 21.56 56.52
CA ASP A 558 15.16 21.22 56.62
C ASP A 558 15.59 19.75 56.54
N ASP A 559 16.78 19.63 55.96
CA ASP A 559 17.76 18.56 55.96
C ASP A 559 17.84 17.61 54.74
N ALA A 560 18.71 18.09 53.85
CA ALA A 560 19.66 17.36 53.02
C ALA A 560 20.36 16.17 53.72
N ASP A 561 20.80 15.20 52.92
CA ASP A 561 22.19 14.71 52.98
C ASP A 561 22.57 13.98 51.68
N GLU A 562 23.77 14.32 51.22
CA GLU A 562 24.52 13.79 50.08
C GLU A 562 25.25 12.46 50.42
N ASP A 563 26.05 11.99 49.45
CA ASP A 563 27.11 10.96 49.47
C ASP A 563 26.69 9.54 49.03
N GLU A 564 27.06 9.06 47.83
CA GLU A 564 28.39 8.78 47.22
C GLU A 564 28.80 7.29 47.34
N SER A 565 29.30 6.79 46.20
CA SER A 565 30.26 5.69 45.97
C SER A 565 29.81 4.23 45.79
N ASP A 566 30.11 3.74 44.57
CA ASP A 566 30.78 2.49 44.17
C ASP A 566 30.42 1.13 44.80
N ASP A 567 29.92 0.22 43.96
CA ASP A 567 30.58 -1.05 43.56
C ASP A 567 29.95 -1.66 42.29
#